data_AF-A0A6N8GZ30-F1
#
_entry.id   AF-A0A6N8GZ30-F1
#
_cell.length_a   1.000
_cell.length_b   1.000
_cell.length_c   1.000
_cell.angle_alpha   90.00
_cell.angle_beta   90.00
_cell.angle_gamma   90.00
#
_symmetry.space_group_name_H-M   'P 1'
#
loop_
_entity.id
_entity.type
_entity.pdbx_description
1 polymer ?
#
loop_
_entity_poly.entity_id
_entity_poly.type
_entity_poly.pdbx_seq_one_letter_code
_entity_poly.pdbx_strand_id
1 'polypeptide(L)'
;MSRGKPNKRYTPEFKKMVVETMEKEHLSIYATMQEFGINDHKIIERWERIYLEEGPEGLTVERRGRSSTGRPKKLPKEVEEDLLAEVQRLRAENDYLKNLQALVLEDERRQHKKRW
;
A
#
# COMPACT_ATOMS: atom_id res chain seq x y z
N MET A 1 -2.68 -41.36 16.96
CA MET A 1 -2.60 -39.89 16.86
C MET A 1 -3.23 -39.46 15.53
N SER A 2 -4.36 -38.76 15.54
CA SER A 2 -4.94 -38.23 14.29
C SER A 2 -4.09 -37.07 13.80
N ARG A 3 -3.56 -37.16 12.59
CA ARG A 3 -2.89 -36.03 11.92
C ARG A 3 -3.92 -34.92 11.74
N GLY A 4 -3.64 -33.71 12.22
CA GLY A 4 -4.52 -32.54 12.09
C GLY A 4 -4.83 -32.23 10.62
N LYS A 5 -5.93 -31.51 10.36
CA LYS A 5 -6.31 -31.08 9.01
C LYS A 5 -5.14 -30.31 8.35
N PRO A 6 -4.75 -30.64 7.12
CA PRO A 6 -3.69 -29.90 6.44
C PRO A 6 -4.12 -28.44 6.21
N ASN A 7 -3.20 -27.50 6.45
CA ASN A 7 -3.46 -26.09 6.18
C ASN A 7 -3.72 -25.85 4.68
N LYS A 8 -4.78 -25.09 4.37
CA LYS A 8 -5.08 -24.65 3.00
C LYS A 8 -3.91 -23.83 2.48
N ARG A 9 -3.42 -24.17 1.28
CA ARG A 9 -2.36 -23.44 0.58
C ARG A 9 -2.99 -22.64 -0.54
N TYR A 10 -2.56 -21.39 -0.66
CA TYR A 10 -2.98 -20.47 -1.72
C TYR A 10 -1.80 -20.24 -2.65
N THR A 11 -2.05 -20.31 -3.96
CA THR A 11 -1.01 -20.03 -4.96
C THR A 11 -0.68 -18.53 -4.97
N PRO A 12 0.55 -18.13 -5.32
CA PRO A 12 0.92 -16.71 -5.38
C PRO A 12 -0.01 -15.88 -6.27
N GLU A 13 -0.45 -16.45 -7.40
CA GLU A 13 -1.34 -15.82 -8.36
C GLU A 13 -2.72 -15.54 -7.73
N PHE A 14 -3.24 -16.50 -6.97
CA PHE A 14 -4.49 -16.31 -6.23
C PHE A 14 -4.36 -15.21 -5.18
N LYS A 15 -3.27 -15.21 -4.40
CA LYS A 15 -3.04 -14.15 -3.39
C LYS A 15 -3.01 -12.77 -4.03
N LYS A 16 -2.29 -12.62 -5.15
CA LYS A 16 -2.16 -11.38 -5.89
C LYS A 16 -3.52 -10.90 -6.39
N MET A 17 -4.27 -11.79 -7.04
CA MET A 17 -5.61 -11.50 -7.55
C MET A 17 -6.57 -11.03 -6.45
N VAL A 18 -6.54 -11.67 -5.27
CA VAL A 18 -7.37 -11.27 -4.12
C VAL A 18 -7.03 -9.86 -3.64
N VAL A 19 -5.74 -9.55 -3.45
CA VAL A 19 -5.31 -8.23 -2.95
C VAL A 19 -5.58 -7.13 -3.99
N GLU A 20 -5.31 -7.38 -5.26
CA GLU A 20 -5.56 -6.41 -6.34
C GLU A 20 -7.06 -6.14 -6.53
N THR A 21 -7.91 -7.15 -6.38
CA THR A 21 -9.37 -6.96 -6.42
C THR A 21 -9.85 -6.16 -5.22
N MET A 22 -9.33 -6.48 -4.02
CA MET A 22 -9.65 -5.73 -2.81
C MET A 22 -9.31 -4.24 -2.92
N GLU A 23 -8.12 -3.90 -3.44
CA GLU A 23 -7.69 -2.53 -3.70
C GLU A 23 -8.55 -1.85 -4.77
N LYS A 24 -8.77 -2.53 -5.91
CA LYS A 24 -9.52 -1.97 -7.05
C LYS A 24 -10.99 -1.71 -6.72
N GLU A 25 -11.61 -2.57 -5.93
CA GLU A 25 -13.01 -2.49 -5.54
C GLU A 25 -13.21 -1.83 -4.17
N HIS A 26 -12.13 -1.39 -3.52
CA HIS A 26 -12.11 -0.80 -2.18
C HIS A 26 -12.87 -1.64 -1.15
N LEU A 27 -12.71 -2.96 -1.24
CA LEU A 27 -13.35 -3.90 -0.33
C LEU A 27 -12.68 -3.88 1.03
N SER A 28 -13.49 -4.01 2.09
CA SER A 28 -12.94 -4.30 3.41
C SER A 28 -12.40 -5.74 3.46
N ILE A 29 -11.44 -6.00 4.36
CA ILE A 29 -10.89 -7.34 4.61
C ILE A 29 -12.01 -8.38 4.82
N TYR A 30 -13.08 -8.04 5.53
CA TYR A 30 -14.21 -8.94 5.77
C TYR A 30 -15.08 -9.17 4.53
N ALA A 31 -15.23 -8.17 3.67
CA ALA A 31 -15.93 -8.33 2.40
C ALA A 31 -15.14 -9.25 1.47
N THR A 32 -13.82 -9.02 1.34
CA THR A 32 -12.91 -9.90 0.60
C THR A 32 -12.90 -11.33 1.15
N MET A 33 -12.99 -11.49 2.46
CA MET A 33 -13.07 -12.80 3.10
C MET A 33 -14.31 -13.59 2.65
N GLN A 34 -15.46 -12.92 2.58
CA GLN A 34 -16.72 -13.52 2.13
C GLN A 34 -16.68 -13.84 0.63
N GLU A 35 -16.24 -12.88 -0.18
CA GLU A 35 -16.16 -12.99 -1.65
C GLU A 35 -15.29 -14.19 -2.08
N PHE A 36 -14.12 -14.33 -1.46
CA PHE A 36 -13.13 -15.33 -1.86
C PHE A 36 -13.15 -16.62 -1.01
N GLY A 37 -14.11 -16.75 -0.07
CA GLY A 37 -14.24 -17.93 0.79
C GLY A 37 -12.98 -18.24 1.60
N ILE A 38 -12.37 -17.19 2.16
CA ILE A 38 -11.20 -17.29 3.04
C ILE A 38 -11.73 -17.36 4.48
N ASN A 39 -11.19 -18.24 5.31
CA ASN A 39 -11.80 -18.50 6.64
C ASN A 39 -11.26 -17.60 7.76
N ASP A 40 -10.20 -16.84 7.50
CA ASP A 40 -9.51 -16.03 8.50
C ASP A 40 -9.05 -14.70 7.89
N HIS A 41 -9.54 -13.59 8.44
CA HIS A 41 -9.19 -12.23 8.03
C HIS A 41 -7.68 -11.97 8.14
N LYS A 42 -6.98 -12.62 9.09
CA LYS A 42 -5.52 -12.46 9.27
C LYS A 42 -4.71 -12.98 8.09
N ILE A 43 -5.29 -13.84 7.26
CA ILE A 43 -4.66 -14.30 6.03
C ILE A 43 -4.60 -13.15 5.02
N ILE A 44 -5.71 -12.42 4.85
CA ILE A 44 -5.83 -11.29 3.92
C ILE A 44 -5.01 -10.11 4.42
N GLU A 45 -5.13 -9.75 5.70
CA GLU A 45 -4.33 -8.69 6.34
C GLU A 45 -2.82 -8.91 6.13
N ARG A 46 -2.36 -10.17 6.21
CA ARG A 46 -0.97 -10.51 5.94
C ARG A 46 -0.59 -10.32 4.46
N TRP A 47 -1.46 -10.70 3.53
CA TRP A 47 -1.18 -10.54 2.10
C TRP A 47 -1.16 -9.08 1.70
N GLU A 48 -2.12 -8.29 2.19
CA GLU A 48 -2.18 -6.84 2.01
C GLU A 48 -0.89 -6.19 2.50
N ARG A 49 -0.46 -6.49 3.73
CA ARG A 49 0.80 -5.95 4.25
C ARG A 49 2.01 -6.31 3.38
N ILE A 50 2.14 -7.58 2.96
CA ILE A 50 3.24 -8.00 2.09
C ILE A 50 3.19 -7.27 0.75
N TYR A 51 2.00 -7.08 0.19
CA TYR A 51 1.81 -6.37 -1.07
C TYR A 51 2.22 -4.89 -0.95
N LEU A 52 1.85 -4.22 0.13
CA LEU A 52 2.20 -2.81 0.38
C LEU A 52 3.69 -2.62 0.68
N GLU A 53 4.31 -3.55 1.41
CA GLU A 53 5.72 -3.44 1.82
C GLU A 53 6.69 -3.92 0.74
N GLU A 54 6.35 -4.99 0.00
CA GLU A 54 7.28 -5.72 -0.88
C GLU A 54 6.77 -5.89 -2.32
N GLY A 55 5.56 -5.43 -2.62
CA GLY A 55 4.93 -5.59 -3.93
C GLY A 55 4.38 -7.00 -4.20
N PRO A 56 3.82 -7.22 -5.41
CA PRO A 56 3.21 -8.50 -5.78
C PRO A 56 4.19 -9.68 -5.75
N GLU A 57 5.47 -9.45 -6.05
CA GLU A 57 6.54 -10.43 -6.00
C GLU A 57 6.75 -10.95 -4.56
N GLY A 58 6.52 -10.12 -3.55
CA GLY A 58 6.60 -10.50 -2.13
C GLY A 58 5.65 -11.64 -1.75
N LEU A 59 4.53 -11.81 -2.45
CA LEU A 59 3.53 -12.88 -2.21
C LEU A 59 3.99 -14.26 -2.72
N THR A 60 5.00 -14.30 -3.59
CA THR A 60 5.63 -15.52 -4.11
C THR A 60 6.65 -16.11 -3.14
N VAL A 61 7.19 -15.30 -2.24
CA VAL A 61 8.28 -15.69 -1.33
C VAL A 61 7.75 -16.61 -0.22
N GLU A 62 8.31 -17.82 -0.11
CA GLU A 62 8.04 -18.72 1.01
C GLU A 62 8.75 -18.24 2.28
N ARG A 63 7.98 -18.01 3.35
CA ARG A 63 8.50 -17.48 4.63
C ARG A 63 8.52 -18.51 5.75
N ARG A 64 7.93 -19.69 5.54
CA ARG A 64 7.89 -20.73 6.58
C ARG A 64 9.30 -21.22 6.90
N GLY A 65 9.61 -21.32 8.19
CA GLY A 65 10.92 -21.79 8.67
C GLY A 65 12.04 -20.75 8.57
N ARG A 66 11.76 -19.54 8.05
CA ARG A 66 12.72 -18.44 8.07
C ARG A 66 12.81 -17.90 9.50
N SER A 67 14.03 -17.75 10.01
CA SER A 67 14.27 -17.13 11.31
C SER A 67 13.70 -15.70 11.32
N SER A 68 13.16 -15.28 12.46
CA SER A 68 12.76 -13.89 12.64
C SER A 68 13.98 -13.00 12.45
N THR A 69 13.87 -11.97 11.61
CA THR A 69 14.89 -10.91 11.47
C THR A 69 14.98 -10.01 12.72
N GLY A 70 14.19 -10.29 13.76
CA GLY A 70 14.16 -9.51 14.99
C GLY A 70 13.44 -8.18 14.81
N ARG A 71 13.58 -7.31 15.82
CA ARG A 71 13.04 -5.94 15.77
C ARG A 71 13.83 -5.13 14.73
N PRO A 72 13.18 -4.37 13.84
CA PRO A 72 13.89 -3.48 12.93
C PRO A 72 14.79 -2.52 13.72
N LYS A 73 16.01 -2.30 13.21
CA LYS A 73 16.94 -1.34 13.81
C LYS A 73 16.34 0.05 13.69
N LYS A 74 16.29 0.80 14.79
CA LYS A 74 15.93 2.22 14.74
C LYS A 74 16.97 2.96 13.91
N LEU A 75 16.52 3.88 13.06
CA LEU A 75 17.42 4.79 12.35
C LEU A 75 18.16 5.67 13.38
N PRO A 76 19.41 6.09 13.09
CA PRO A 76 20.06 7.15 13.85
C PRO A 76 19.20 8.42 13.82
N LYS A 77 19.14 9.15 14.94
CA LYS A 77 18.32 10.36 15.08
C LYS A 77 18.63 11.42 14.01
N GLU A 78 19.90 11.58 13.68
CA GLU A 78 20.36 12.54 12.64
C GLU A 78 19.72 12.25 11.28
N VAL A 79 19.67 10.97 10.89
CA VAL A 79 19.05 10.55 9.62
C VAL A 79 17.54 10.79 9.64
N GLU A 80 16.90 10.62 10.80
CA GLU A 80 15.46 10.88 10.96
C GLU A 80 15.15 12.38 10.83
N GLU A 81 15.98 13.25 11.41
CA GLU A 81 15.85 14.71 11.30
C GLU A 81 16.05 15.19 9.85
N ASP A 82 17.06 14.68 9.15
CA ASP A 82 17.31 15.01 7.73
C ASP A 82 16.12 14.59 6.85
N LEU A 83 15.56 13.40 7.08
CA LEU A 83 14.38 12.93 6.35
C LEU A 83 13.15 13.80 6.62
N LEU A 84 12.96 14.25 7.87
CA LEU A 84 11.86 15.16 8.20
C LEU A 84 12.02 16.53 7.53
N ALA A 85 13.23 17.07 7.47
CA ALA A 85 13.53 18.31 6.76
C ALA A 85 13.23 18.18 5.25
N GLU A 86 13.63 17.06 4.65
CA GLU A 86 13.36 16.79 3.23
C GLU A 86 11.86 16.65 2.94
N VAL A 87 11.11 15.96 3.81
CA VAL A 87 9.64 15.87 3.69
C VAL A 87 8.99 17.25 3.77
N GLN A 88 9.46 18.12 4.65
CA GLN A 88 8.96 19.49 4.74
C GLN A 88 9.27 20.31 3.49
N ARG A 89 10.50 20.20 2.97
CA ARG A 89 10.91 20.85 1.71
C ARG A 89 10.02 20.40 0.55
N LEU A 90 9.82 19.09 0.40
CA LEU A 90 8.99 18.52 -0.66
C LEU A 90 7.50 18.90 -0.54
N ARG A 91 6.98 19.05 0.68
CA ARG A 91 5.62 19.55 0.90
C ARG A 91 5.49 21.01 0.47
N ALA A 92 6.44 21.86 0.85
CA ALA A 92 6.46 23.26 0.44
C ALA A 92 6.58 23.39 -1.10
N GLU A 93 7.43 22.58 -1.73
CA GLU A 93 7.57 22.54 -3.18
C GLU A 93 6.26 22.12 -3.88
N ASN A 94 5.60 21.06 -3.37
CA ASN A 94 4.30 20.63 -3.90
C ASN A 94 3.21 21.70 -3.73
N ASP A 95 3.15 22.37 -2.59
CA ASP A 95 2.16 23.43 -2.35
C ASP A 95 2.41 24.63 -3.27
N TYR A 96 3.67 24.99 -3.49
CA TYR A 96 4.04 26.02 -4.48
C TYR A 96 3.58 25.64 -5.89
N LEU A 97 3.83 24.40 -6.32
CA LEU A 97 3.40 23.91 -7.65
C LEU A 97 1.88 23.91 -7.80
N LYS A 98 1.13 23.50 -6.77
CA LYS A 98 -0.35 23.55 -6.78
C LYS A 98 -0.86 24.99 -6.89
N ASN A 99 -0.25 25.92 -6.17
CA ASN A 99 -0.61 27.34 -6.25
C ASN A 99 -0.34 27.92 -7.64
N LEU A 100 0.81 27.57 -8.24
CA LEU A 100 1.12 27.98 -9.60
C LEU A 100 0.10 27.44 -10.61
N GLN A 101 -0.24 26.16 -10.52
CA GLN A 101 -1.28 25.55 -11.36
C GLN A 101 -2.64 26.25 -11.20
N ALA A 102 -3.03 26.58 -9.96
CA ALA A 102 -4.28 27.29 -9.70
C ALA A 102 -4.30 28.69 -10.35
N LEU A 103 -3.21 29.44 -10.28
CA LEU A 103 -3.09 30.76 -10.91
C LEU A 103 -3.20 30.68 -12.44
N VAL A 104 -2.53 29.69 -13.05
CA VAL A 104 -2.60 29.46 -14.51
C VAL A 104 -4.03 29.15 -14.94
N LEU A 105 -4.70 28.22 -14.24
CA LEU A 105 -6.10 27.88 -14.52
C LEU A 105 -7.05 29.07 -14.33
N GLU A 106 -6.80 29.93 -13.34
CA GLU A 106 -7.58 31.14 -13.13
C GLU A 106 -7.38 32.14 -14.28
N ASP A 107 -6.14 32.35 -14.74
CA ASP A 107 -5.86 33.24 -15.87
C ASP A 107 -6.51 32.72 -17.16
N GLU A 108 -6.41 31.41 -17.45
CA GLU A 108 -7.09 30.78 -18.58
C GLU A 108 -8.62 31.00 -18.52
N ARG A 109 -9.23 30.82 -17.35
CA ARG A 109 -10.67 31.13 -17.17
C ARG A 109 -10.99 32.59 -17.44
N ARG A 110 -10.13 33.53 -16.99
CA ARG A 110 -10.30 34.97 -17.23
C ARG A 110 -10.17 35.31 -18.72
N GLN A 111 -9.19 34.75 -19.41
CA GLN A 111 -9.00 34.94 -20.85
C GLN A 111 -10.18 34.37 -21.64
N HIS A 112 -10.68 33.18 -21.27
CA HIS A 112 -11.85 32.60 -21.92
C HIS A 112 -13.08 33.48 -21.72
N LYS A 113 -13.34 34.03 -20.52
CA LYS A 113 -14.47 34.95 -20.29
C LYS A 113 -14.40 36.27 -21.07
N LYS A 114 -13.20 36.77 -21.38
CA LYS A 114 -13.02 38.03 -22.14
C LYS A 114 -13.23 37.87 -23.65
N ARG A 115 -13.19 36.63 -24.16
CA ARG A 115 -13.34 36.34 -25.60
C ARG A 115 -14.80 36.06 -26.00
N TRP A 116 -15.74 36.13 -25.07
CA TRP A 116 -17.19 36.00 -25.28
C TRP A 116 -17.90 37.31 -24.99
#